data_AF-A0A2P5HUX2-F1
#
_entry.id   AF-A0A2P5HUX2-F1
#
_cell.length_a   1.000
_cell.length_b   1.000
_cell.length_c   1.000
_cell.angle_alpha   90.00
_cell.angle_beta   90.00
_cell.angle_gamma   90.00
#
_symmetry.space_group_name_H-M   'P 1'
#
loop_
_entity.id
_entity.type
_entity.pdbx_description
1 polymer ?
#
loop_
_entity_poly.entity_id
_entity_poly.type
_entity_poly.pdbx_seq_one_letter_code
_entity_poly.pdbx_strand_id
1 'polypeptide(L)'
;MGPSTPRRPQKQRNHPSSGAVGRPANTVAAAQTDYESDAFYAEAAVQPQQALAPQPAATQNQRVNTIDEINLTVLKRYSPTIQNYTAMAHNATLFTWNVETGGWEETGVKGPFFVCNQEHQLSTTGHFIPRGCAFILNRSNPENAVFDLATIAECELLQGQLLSTMTDAGDGWGFFMDMGKAQETWDAFRKLWHSVRAARQA
;
A
#
# COMPACT_ATOMS: atom_id res chain seq x y z
N MET A 1 -30.74 49.24 -15.99
CA MET A 1 -31.58 48.69 -17.06
C MET A 1 -30.73 47.70 -17.87
N GLY A 2 -31.02 46.40 -17.81
CA GLY A 2 -30.66 45.46 -18.90
C GLY A 2 -31.69 45.58 -20.05
N PRO A 3 -31.52 44.92 -21.22
CA PRO A 3 -31.42 43.45 -21.29
C PRO A 3 -30.61 42.85 -22.47
N SER A 4 -30.62 41.51 -22.50
CA SER A 4 -30.61 40.62 -23.68
C SER A 4 -29.28 40.09 -24.26
N THR A 5 -29.09 38.80 -23.97
CA THR A 5 -28.25 37.80 -24.65
C THR A 5 -28.63 37.57 -26.12
N PRO A 6 -27.71 36.99 -26.90
CA PRO A 6 -28.08 36.02 -27.92
C PRO A 6 -27.48 34.64 -27.67
N ARG A 7 -28.25 33.61 -28.04
CA ARG A 7 -28.09 32.19 -27.74
C ARG A 7 -27.90 31.41 -29.07
N ARG A 8 -26.97 30.43 -29.05
CA ARG A 8 -26.90 29.17 -29.85
C ARG A 8 -26.46 29.25 -31.34
N PRO A 9 -25.94 28.15 -31.98
CA PRO A 9 -26.33 26.74 -31.78
C PRO A 9 -25.22 25.69 -31.55
N GLN A 10 -25.69 24.61 -30.95
CA GLN A 10 -25.03 23.38 -30.52
C GLN A 10 -25.15 22.33 -31.65
N LYS A 11 -24.04 21.76 -32.11
CA LYS A 11 -24.01 20.54 -32.95
C LYS A 11 -23.70 19.34 -32.07
N GLN A 12 -24.72 18.59 -31.68
CA GLN A 12 -24.58 17.22 -31.19
C GLN A 12 -25.38 16.29 -32.09
N ARG A 13 -24.68 15.24 -32.51
CA ARG A 13 -25.07 14.19 -33.42
C ARG A 13 -25.26 12.94 -32.58
N ASN A 14 -26.44 12.34 -32.59
CA ASN A 14 -26.65 10.89 -32.79
C ASN A 14 -28.10 10.46 -32.48
N HIS A 15 -28.56 9.56 -33.36
CA HIS A 15 -29.82 8.83 -33.42
C HIS A 15 -29.88 7.66 -32.40
N PRO A 16 -30.89 6.76 -32.42
CA PRO A 16 -32.28 7.01 -32.06
C PRO A 16 -32.87 5.89 -31.15
N SER A 17 -34.15 6.08 -30.82
CA SER A 17 -35.17 5.07 -30.48
C SER A 17 -35.18 4.48 -29.07
N SER A 18 -36.25 4.81 -28.35
CA SER A 18 -37.13 3.82 -27.71
C SER A 18 -38.35 4.54 -27.11
N GLY A 19 -39.56 4.10 -27.47
CA GLY A 19 -40.73 4.40 -26.64
C GLY A 19 -42.04 4.56 -27.39
N ALA A 20 -42.71 3.44 -27.69
CA ALA A 20 -44.16 3.42 -27.82
C ALA A 20 -44.72 2.23 -27.02
N VAL A 21 -45.38 2.58 -25.91
CA VAL A 21 -46.65 2.04 -25.37
C VAL A 21 -46.77 0.54 -25.06
N GLY A 22 -47.20 0.25 -23.81
CA GLY A 22 -48.13 -0.86 -23.51
C GLY A 22 -47.66 -1.91 -22.48
N ARG A 23 -48.34 -1.97 -21.33
CA ARG A 23 -48.50 -3.19 -20.50
C ARG A 23 -49.66 -4.02 -21.09
N PRO A 24 -49.98 -5.25 -20.62
CA PRO A 24 -49.18 -6.38 -20.09
C PRO A 24 -49.56 -7.73 -20.79
N ALA A 25 -48.89 -8.86 -20.51
CA ALA A 25 -49.50 -10.21 -20.41
C ALA A 25 -48.48 -11.30 -20.11
N ASN A 26 -48.87 -12.20 -19.21
CA ASN A 26 -48.24 -13.47 -18.90
C ASN A 26 -48.48 -14.45 -20.07
N THR A 27 -47.48 -15.17 -20.56
CA THR A 27 -47.69 -16.39 -21.36
C THR A 27 -46.48 -17.32 -21.25
N VAL A 28 -46.80 -18.58 -20.99
CA VAL A 28 -45.90 -19.70 -20.72
C VAL A 28 -45.67 -20.47 -22.01
N ALA A 29 -44.51 -21.13 -22.10
CA ALA A 29 -44.21 -22.38 -22.83
C ALA A 29 -43.40 -22.30 -24.14
N ALA A 30 -42.18 -22.86 -24.02
CA ALA A 30 -41.63 -23.99 -24.77
C ALA A 30 -41.31 -23.87 -26.27
N ALA A 31 -40.01 -24.02 -26.58
CA ALA A 31 -39.42 -25.05 -27.46
C ALA A 31 -37.96 -24.66 -27.76
N GLN A 32 -36.99 -25.36 -27.16
CA GLN A 32 -36.20 -26.43 -27.81
C GLN A 32 -35.21 -25.88 -28.86
N THR A 33 -33.94 -25.67 -28.46
CA THR A 33 -32.75 -26.52 -28.75
C THR A 33 -32.22 -26.37 -30.17
N ASP A 34 -30.95 -25.94 -30.33
CA ASP A 34 -29.84 -26.81 -30.78
C ASP A 34 -28.63 -25.99 -31.30
N TYR A 35 -27.54 -25.91 -30.52
CA TYR A 35 -26.16 -26.07 -31.00
C TYR A 35 -25.20 -26.20 -29.79
N GLU A 36 -25.06 -27.43 -29.30
CA GLU A 36 -23.96 -27.90 -28.44
C GLU A 36 -22.74 -28.27 -29.31
N SER A 37 -21.51 -27.95 -28.86
CA SER A 37 -20.21 -28.61 -29.14
C SER A 37 -19.10 -27.68 -28.61
N ASP A 38 -18.35 -27.95 -27.53
CA ASP A 38 -17.54 -29.14 -27.28
C ASP A 38 -17.19 -29.19 -25.77
N ALA A 39 -17.98 -29.89 -24.96
CA ALA A 39 -17.61 -30.23 -23.58
C ALA A 39 -17.39 -31.75 -23.53
N PHE A 40 -16.12 -32.12 -23.38
CA PHE A 40 -15.64 -33.49 -23.42
C PHE A 40 -16.45 -34.43 -22.51
N TYR A 41 -17.04 -35.44 -23.14
CA TYR A 41 -17.71 -36.57 -22.52
C TYR A 41 -16.81 -37.27 -21.50
N ALA A 42 -17.27 -37.34 -20.25
CA ALA A 42 -17.03 -38.47 -19.36
C ALA A 42 -18.39 -38.93 -18.86
N GLU A 43 -19.17 -39.49 -19.78
CA GLU A 43 -20.49 -40.02 -19.51
C GLU A 43 -20.40 -41.26 -18.61
N ALA A 44 -21.29 -41.26 -17.62
CA ALA A 44 -21.44 -42.29 -16.62
C ALA A 44 -21.81 -43.63 -17.27
N ALA A 45 -20.85 -44.55 -17.35
CA ALA A 45 -21.16 -45.97 -17.31
C ALA A 45 -21.62 -46.30 -15.88
N VAL A 46 -22.92 -46.60 -15.74
CA VAL A 46 -23.54 -47.12 -14.52
C VAL A 46 -22.75 -48.36 -14.07
N GLN A 47 -22.04 -48.23 -12.95
CA GLN A 47 -21.53 -49.36 -12.16
C GLN A 47 -22.15 -49.30 -10.75
N PRO A 48 -22.51 -50.45 -10.15
CA PRO A 48 -23.19 -50.50 -8.86
C PRO A 48 -22.35 -49.87 -7.76
N GLN A 49 -23.04 -49.12 -6.88
CA GLN A 49 -22.51 -48.41 -5.72
C GLN A 49 -21.47 -49.23 -4.95
N GLN A 50 -20.20 -48.85 -5.08
CA GLN A 50 -19.23 -49.08 -4.02
C GLN A 50 -19.18 -47.80 -3.19
N ALA A 51 -19.61 -47.90 -1.93
CA ALA A 51 -19.57 -46.81 -0.98
C ALA A 51 -18.11 -46.39 -0.75
N LEU A 52 -17.63 -45.41 -1.53
CA LEU A 52 -16.47 -44.63 -1.12
C LEU A 52 -16.88 -43.88 0.14
N ALA A 53 -16.23 -44.22 1.26
CA ALA A 53 -16.33 -43.47 2.50
C ALA A 53 -16.17 -41.97 2.20
N PRO A 54 -16.96 -41.08 2.83
CA PRO A 54 -16.81 -39.65 2.63
C PRO A 54 -15.37 -39.29 2.95
N GLN A 55 -14.62 -38.86 1.93
CA GLN A 55 -13.31 -38.27 2.15
C GLN A 55 -13.53 -37.08 3.11
N PRO A 56 -12.83 -37.02 4.26
CA PRO A 56 -12.94 -35.87 5.11
C PRO A 56 -12.54 -34.66 4.26
N ALA A 57 -13.48 -33.74 4.05
CA ALA A 57 -13.17 -32.45 3.48
C ALA A 57 -12.02 -31.92 4.33
N ALA A 58 -10.81 -31.90 3.75
CA ALA A 58 -9.69 -31.23 4.35
C ALA A 58 -10.13 -29.77 4.44
N THR A 59 -10.64 -29.37 5.59
CA THR A 59 -10.72 -27.98 6.00
C THR A 59 -9.27 -27.52 6.14
N GLN A 60 -8.63 -27.28 4.99
CA GLN A 60 -7.48 -26.42 4.93
C GLN A 60 -7.98 -25.09 5.48
N ASN A 61 -7.70 -24.86 6.76
CA ASN A 61 -7.70 -23.55 7.37
C ASN A 61 -6.71 -22.70 6.56
N GLN A 62 -7.19 -22.19 5.43
CA GLN A 62 -6.45 -21.29 4.58
C GLN A 62 -6.35 -20.01 5.38
N ARG A 63 -5.25 -19.85 6.12
CA ARG A 63 -4.97 -18.63 6.86
C ARG A 63 -5.02 -17.49 5.84
N VAL A 64 -6.04 -16.65 5.96
CA VAL A 64 -6.12 -15.42 5.19
C VAL A 64 -5.11 -14.49 5.84
N ASN A 65 -3.94 -14.35 5.21
CA ASN A 65 -2.93 -13.41 5.69
C ASN A 65 -3.53 -12.01 5.68
N THR A 66 -3.40 -11.28 6.79
CA THR A 66 -3.85 -9.89 6.86
C THR A 66 -2.96 -8.98 6.00
N ILE A 67 -3.44 -7.78 5.64
CA ILE A 67 -2.64 -6.80 4.90
C ILE A 67 -1.34 -6.47 5.66
N ASP A 68 -1.41 -6.38 6.99
CA ASP A 68 -0.26 -6.09 7.84
C ASP A 68 0.78 -7.23 7.81
N GLU A 69 0.33 -8.49 7.81
CA GLU A 69 1.20 -9.66 7.67
C GLU A 69 1.88 -9.71 6.30
N ILE A 70 1.16 -9.35 5.24
CA ILE A 70 1.70 -9.25 3.89
C ILE A 70 2.75 -8.13 3.83
N ASN A 71 2.43 -6.94 4.32
CA ASN A 71 3.35 -5.79 4.37
C ASN A 71 4.63 -6.14 5.14
N LEU A 72 4.49 -6.73 6.33
CA LEU A 72 5.63 -7.15 7.13
C LEU A 72 6.48 -8.19 6.40
N THR A 73 5.84 -9.15 5.72
CA THR A 73 6.54 -10.15 4.91
C THR A 73 7.32 -9.49 3.77
N VAL A 74 6.78 -8.47 3.12
CA VAL A 74 7.48 -7.72 2.06
C VAL A 74 8.67 -6.96 2.64
N LEU A 75 8.49 -6.23 3.74
CA LEU A 75 9.57 -5.49 4.42
C LEU A 75 10.74 -6.42 4.80
N LYS A 76 10.43 -7.60 5.37
CA LYS A 76 11.43 -8.60 5.77
C LYS A 76 12.23 -9.18 4.60
N ARG A 77 11.71 -9.16 3.36
CA ARG A 77 12.48 -9.57 2.18
C ARG A 77 13.64 -8.63 1.87
N TYR A 78 13.48 -7.34 2.17
CA TYR A 78 14.53 -6.34 1.94
C TYR A 78 15.41 -6.13 3.16
N SER A 79 14.84 -6.16 4.37
CA SER A 79 15.59 -6.04 5.62
C SER A 79 15.12 -7.11 6.62
N PRO A 80 15.78 -8.27 6.68
CA PRO A 80 15.38 -9.39 7.56
C PRO A 80 15.36 -9.04 9.05
N THR A 81 16.12 -8.02 9.46
CA THR A 81 16.17 -7.52 10.84
C THR A 81 14.88 -6.83 11.28
N ILE A 82 13.98 -6.46 10.36
CA ILE A 82 12.71 -5.81 10.72
C ILE A 82 11.84 -6.82 11.48
N GLN A 83 11.42 -6.47 12.70
CA GLN A 83 10.55 -7.31 13.51
C GLN A 83 9.07 -6.98 13.27
N ASN A 84 8.74 -5.70 13.21
CA ASN A 84 7.40 -5.14 12.97
C ASN A 84 7.52 -3.68 12.50
N TYR A 85 6.39 -3.08 12.09
CA TYR A 85 6.29 -1.63 11.86
C TYR A 85 5.26 -1.01 12.83
N THR A 86 5.49 0.24 13.21
CA THR A 86 4.67 0.99 14.19
C THR A 86 3.70 1.95 13.55
N ALA A 87 4.02 2.46 12.36
CA ALA A 87 3.16 3.33 11.58
C ALA A 87 3.45 3.19 10.08
N MET A 88 2.45 3.52 9.27
CA MET A 88 2.55 3.54 7.82
C MET A 88 1.77 4.71 7.22
N ALA A 89 2.39 5.40 6.26
CA ALA A 89 1.74 6.35 5.38
C ALA A 89 1.66 5.75 3.97
N HIS A 90 0.48 5.83 3.33
CA HIS A 90 0.25 5.19 2.04
C HIS A 90 1.09 5.81 0.93
N ASN A 91 1.32 7.13 0.97
CA ASN A 91 2.17 7.82 0.02
C ASN A 91 3.18 8.70 0.76
N ALA A 92 4.43 8.55 0.37
CA ALA A 92 5.51 9.45 0.71
C ALA A 92 6.36 9.70 -0.55
N THR A 93 6.88 10.93 -0.66
CA THR A 93 7.90 11.30 -1.64
C THR A 93 9.19 11.65 -0.91
N LEU A 94 10.30 11.08 -1.36
CA LEU A 94 11.62 11.33 -0.80
C LEU A 94 12.29 12.53 -1.49
N PHE A 95 12.74 13.46 -0.65
CA PHE A 95 13.59 14.58 -0.99
C PHE A 95 14.95 14.44 -0.29
N THR A 96 15.99 14.97 -0.92
CA THR A 96 17.33 15.10 -0.34
C THR A 96 17.71 16.56 -0.23
N TRP A 97 18.43 16.91 0.83
CA TRP A 97 18.98 18.25 1.00
C TRP A 97 20.21 18.43 0.11
N ASN A 98 20.18 19.39 -0.79
CA ASN A 98 21.33 19.77 -1.60
C ASN A 98 22.05 20.95 -0.93
N VAL A 99 23.29 20.70 -0.51
CA VAL A 99 24.14 21.68 0.20
C VAL A 99 24.59 22.82 -0.72
N GLU A 100 24.79 22.55 -2.01
CA GLU A 100 25.24 23.56 -2.98
C GLU A 100 24.14 24.57 -3.31
N THR A 101 22.90 24.09 -3.48
CA THR A 101 21.74 24.94 -3.80
C THR A 101 21.02 25.45 -2.55
N GLY A 102 21.27 24.85 -1.38
CA GLY A 102 20.61 25.18 -0.13
C GLY A 102 19.11 24.87 -0.15
N GLY A 103 18.73 23.79 -0.84
CA GLY A 103 17.34 23.46 -1.11
C GLY A 103 17.05 21.96 -1.12
N TRP A 104 15.76 21.63 -1.10
CA TRP A 104 15.28 20.25 -1.22
C TRP A 104 15.13 19.85 -2.68
N GLU A 105 15.69 18.69 -3.03
CA GLU A 105 15.59 18.11 -4.37
C GLU A 105 14.84 16.78 -4.33
N GLU A 106 13.90 16.58 -5.25
CA GLU A 106 13.13 15.33 -5.34
C GLU A 106 14.00 14.21 -5.92
N THR A 107 14.05 13.07 -5.24
CA THR A 107 14.89 11.91 -5.65
C THR A 107 14.21 10.98 -6.67
N GLY A 108 12.90 11.15 -6.90
CA GLY A 108 12.07 10.24 -7.70
C GLY A 108 11.58 8.98 -6.95
N VAL A 109 12.04 8.74 -5.72
CA VAL A 109 11.56 7.63 -4.88
C VAL A 109 10.20 7.99 -4.26
N LYS A 110 9.16 7.23 -4.60
CA LYS A 110 7.77 7.46 -4.16
C LYS A 110 7.07 6.15 -3.83
N GLY A 111 6.35 6.11 -2.71
CA GLY A 111 5.55 4.95 -2.34
C GLY A 111 5.16 4.92 -0.86
N PRO A 112 4.68 3.78 -0.34
CA PRO A 112 4.33 3.68 1.06
C PRO A 112 5.58 3.80 1.95
N PHE A 113 5.43 4.59 3.01
CA PHE A 113 6.45 4.83 4.03
C PHE A 113 6.12 4.08 5.30
N PHE A 114 7.11 3.42 5.89
CA PHE A 114 6.97 2.63 7.10
C PHE A 114 7.98 3.09 8.15
N VAL A 115 7.54 3.13 9.40
CA VAL A 115 8.42 3.24 10.57
C VAL A 115 8.56 1.86 11.18
N CYS A 116 9.78 1.30 11.14
CA CYS A 116 10.03 -0.11 11.46
C CYS A 116 10.89 -0.27 12.70
N ASN A 117 10.49 -1.16 13.61
CA ASN A 117 11.36 -1.66 14.66
C ASN A 117 12.26 -2.77 14.09
N GLN A 118 13.53 -2.73 14.44
CA GLN A 118 14.49 -3.76 14.05
C GLN A 118 14.97 -4.53 15.28
N GLU A 119 15.49 -5.73 15.01
CA GLU A 119 16.13 -6.56 16.01
C GLU A 119 17.24 -5.79 16.73
N HIS A 120 17.24 -5.88 18.06
CA HIS A 120 18.23 -5.21 18.89
C HIS A 120 19.62 -5.72 18.57
N GLN A 121 20.60 -4.82 18.59
CA GLN A 121 21.99 -5.18 18.41
C GLN A 121 22.68 -5.24 19.77
N LEU A 122 23.51 -6.26 19.98
CA LEU A 122 24.35 -6.34 21.17
C LEU A 122 25.51 -5.35 21.04
N SER A 123 25.65 -4.45 22.01
CA SER A 123 26.76 -3.52 22.12
C SER A 123 28.05 -4.27 22.48
N THR A 124 29.20 -3.63 22.26
CA THR A 124 30.50 -4.12 22.73
C THR A 124 30.55 -4.28 24.26
N THR A 125 29.71 -3.53 24.98
CA THR A 125 29.56 -3.57 26.44
C THR A 125 28.54 -4.62 26.91
N GLY A 126 27.95 -5.41 26.00
CA GLY A 126 27.02 -6.49 26.34
C GLY A 126 25.57 -6.06 26.58
N HIS A 127 25.21 -4.82 26.24
CA HIS A 127 23.85 -4.29 26.36
C HIS A 127 23.10 -4.36 25.03
N PHE A 128 21.79 -4.60 25.08
CA PHE A 128 20.95 -4.57 23.87
C PHE A 128 20.60 -3.13 23.49
N ILE A 129 20.99 -2.73 22.28
CA ILE A 129 20.70 -1.42 21.71
C ILE A 129 19.46 -1.54 20.81
N PRO A 130 18.39 -0.77 21.06
CA PRO A 130 17.23 -0.70 20.17
C PRO A 130 17.65 -0.17 18.80
N ARG A 131 17.06 -0.75 17.74
CA ARG A 131 17.27 -0.33 16.36
C ARG A 131 15.95 -0.02 15.68
N GLY A 132 15.98 0.92 14.76
CA GLY A 132 14.82 1.31 14.00
C GLY A 132 15.22 1.87 12.65
N CYS A 133 14.38 1.65 11.64
CA CYS A 133 14.57 2.23 10.32
C CYS A 133 13.27 2.84 9.80
N ALA A 134 13.39 3.88 8.97
CA ALA A 134 12.32 4.33 8.10
C ALA A 134 12.52 3.71 6.72
N PHE A 135 11.44 3.30 6.06
CA PHE A 135 11.50 2.52 4.83
C PHE A 135 10.47 3.05 3.82
N ILE A 136 10.90 3.38 2.60
CA ILE A 136 10.00 3.61 1.46
C ILE A 136 10.12 2.46 0.47
N LEU A 137 9.01 1.77 0.22
CA LEU A 137 8.91 0.84 -0.89
C LEU A 137 8.58 1.63 -2.16
N ASN A 138 9.50 1.68 -3.12
CA ASN A 138 9.31 2.45 -4.32
C ASN A 138 8.28 1.76 -5.24
N ARG A 139 7.32 2.52 -5.74
CA ARG A 139 6.29 2.01 -6.66
C ARG A 139 6.73 2.04 -8.12
N SER A 140 7.70 2.89 -8.46
CA SER A 140 8.10 3.15 -9.84
C SER A 140 9.17 2.20 -10.33
N ASN A 141 10.05 1.75 -9.44
CA ASN A 141 11.19 0.90 -9.74
C ASN A 141 11.55 0.05 -8.48
N PRO A 142 12.46 -0.93 -8.57
CA PRO A 142 12.81 -1.78 -7.43
C PRO A 142 13.80 -1.13 -6.43
N GLU A 143 14.24 0.11 -6.67
CA GLU A 143 15.16 0.84 -5.80
C GLU A 143 14.40 1.45 -4.62
N ASN A 144 14.35 0.69 -3.54
CA ASN A 144 13.77 1.10 -2.27
C ASN A 144 14.74 1.95 -1.45
N ALA A 145 14.21 2.81 -0.58
CA ALA A 145 15.01 3.64 0.30
C ALA A 145 14.83 3.20 1.77
N VAL A 146 15.94 3.00 2.46
CA VAL A 146 15.98 2.59 3.87
C VAL A 146 16.88 3.54 4.63
N PHE A 147 16.38 4.09 5.73
CA PHE A 147 17.05 5.09 6.54
C PHE A 147 17.20 4.57 7.97
N ASP A 148 18.44 4.48 8.44
CA ASP A 148 18.73 4.08 9.82
C ASP A 148 18.50 5.27 10.76
N LEU A 149 17.58 5.13 11.72
CA LEU A 149 17.25 6.18 12.68
C LEU A 149 18.45 6.53 13.58
N ALA A 150 19.43 5.64 13.73
CA ALA A 150 20.64 5.90 14.51
C ALA A 150 21.55 6.97 13.86
N THR A 151 21.43 7.17 12.55
CA THR A 151 22.23 8.16 11.79
C THR A 151 21.66 9.57 11.85
N ILE A 152 20.40 9.70 12.26
CA ILE A 152 19.66 10.95 12.27
C ILE A 152 20.01 11.74 13.54
N ALA A 153 20.57 12.92 13.35
CA ALA A 153 20.94 13.84 14.41
C ALA A 153 19.76 14.69 14.88
N GLU A 154 18.95 15.16 13.93
CA GLU A 154 17.80 16.02 14.15
C GLU A 154 16.66 15.63 13.22
N CYS A 155 15.43 15.80 13.69
CA CYS A 155 14.25 15.61 12.87
C CYS A 155 13.12 16.54 13.30
N GLU A 156 12.28 16.95 12.36
CA GLU A 156 11.13 17.82 12.58
C GLU A 156 10.00 17.51 11.60
N LEU A 157 8.76 17.87 11.97
CA LEU A 157 7.61 17.84 11.07
C LEU A 157 7.22 19.26 10.69
N LEU A 158 7.44 19.60 9.42
CA LEU A 158 7.12 20.89 8.82
C LEU A 158 5.74 20.84 8.17
N GLN A 159 4.92 21.87 8.45
CA GLN A 159 3.60 22.08 7.85
C GLN A 159 2.65 20.87 7.96
N GLY A 160 2.87 20.00 8.94
CA GLY A 160 2.06 18.79 9.16
C GLY A 160 2.21 17.71 8.08
N GLN A 161 3.16 17.81 7.15
CA GLN A 161 3.29 16.87 6.03
C GLN A 161 4.72 16.46 5.70
N LEU A 162 5.69 17.36 5.90
CA LEU A 162 7.08 17.12 5.53
C LEU A 162 7.88 16.75 6.78
N LEU A 163 8.26 15.49 6.90
CA LEU A 163 9.21 15.06 7.91
C LEU A 163 10.62 15.35 7.40
N SER A 164 11.29 16.33 7.99
CA SER A 164 12.68 16.68 7.70
C SER A 164 13.60 15.98 8.68
N THR A 165 14.73 15.48 8.19
CA THR A 165 15.78 14.83 8.98
C THR A 165 17.13 15.34 8.54
N MET A 166 18.05 15.49 9.48
CA MET A 166 19.43 15.87 9.25
C MET A 166 20.35 14.92 10.01
N THR A 167 21.48 14.58 9.40
CA THR A 167 22.54 13.79 10.01
C THR A 167 23.63 14.69 10.61
N ASP A 168 24.50 14.11 11.43
CA ASP A 168 25.66 14.83 11.99
C ASP A 168 26.64 15.30 10.86
N ALA A 169 26.56 14.68 9.67
CA ALA A 169 27.39 15.00 8.51
C ALA A 169 26.84 16.16 7.65
N GLY A 170 25.62 16.64 7.94
CA GLY A 170 24.94 17.67 7.16
C GLY A 170 24.10 17.15 5.99
N ASP A 171 24.07 15.83 5.77
CA ASP A 171 23.13 15.21 4.84
C ASP A 171 21.72 15.23 5.43
N GLY A 172 20.72 15.51 4.60
CA GLY A 172 19.33 15.59 5.02
C GLY A 172 18.36 14.88 4.10
N TRP A 173 17.31 14.32 4.69
CA TRP A 173 16.20 13.71 3.97
C TRP A 173 14.87 14.31 4.38
N GLY A 174 14.02 14.57 3.38
CA GLY A 174 12.67 15.06 3.53
C GLY A 174 11.67 14.02 3.06
N PHE A 175 10.68 13.71 3.88
CA PHE A 175 9.60 12.78 3.56
C PHE A 175 8.29 13.53 3.50
N PHE A 176 7.82 13.82 2.30
CA PHE A 176 6.54 14.48 2.10
C PHE A 176 5.41 13.45 2.09
N MET A 177 4.51 13.50 3.06
CA MET A 177 3.44 12.52 3.29
C MET A 177 2.04 13.13 3.17
N ASP A 178 1.04 12.26 2.95
CA ASP A 178 -0.37 12.65 2.96
C ASP A 178 -0.81 13.15 4.35
N MET A 179 -1.55 14.28 4.40
CA MET A 179 -1.99 14.91 5.66
C MET A 179 -2.68 13.95 6.64
N GLY A 180 -3.49 13.02 6.14
CA GLY A 180 -4.28 12.11 6.98
C GLY A 180 -3.46 11.11 7.78
N LYS A 181 -2.18 10.88 7.41
CA LYS A 181 -1.29 9.93 8.08
C LYS A 181 0.03 10.52 8.55
N ALA A 182 0.39 11.72 8.10
CA ALA A 182 1.65 12.36 8.43
C ALA A 182 1.87 12.52 9.95
N GLN A 183 0.86 12.99 10.70
CA GLN A 183 0.99 13.21 12.15
C GLN A 183 1.20 11.91 12.93
N GLU A 184 0.35 10.89 12.69
CA GLU A 184 0.48 9.56 13.31
C GLU A 184 1.84 8.92 13.01
N THR A 185 2.28 9.04 11.76
CA THR A 185 3.58 8.51 11.30
C THR A 185 4.75 9.26 11.94
N TRP A 186 4.64 10.58 12.06
CA TRP A 186 5.62 11.42 12.74
C TRP A 186 5.73 11.08 14.23
N ASP A 187 4.62 10.93 14.94
CA ASP A 187 4.63 10.62 16.37
C ASP A 187 5.31 9.25 16.62
N ALA A 188 5.00 8.26 15.78
CA ALA A 188 5.65 6.96 15.81
C ALA A 188 7.15 7.04 15.48
N PHE A 189 7.52 7.77 14.43
CA PHE A 189 8.90 8.00 14.02
C PHE A 189 9.71 8.65 15.14
N ARG A 190 9.22 9.78 15.67
CA ARG A 190 9.89 10.56 16.72
C ARG A 190 10.06 9.75 17.99
N LYS A 191 9.05 8.98 18.39
CA LYS A 191 9.12 8.08 19.54
C LYS A 191 10.22 7.03 19.37
N LEU A 192 10.27 6.38 18.21
CA LEU A 192 11.29 5.37 17.92
C LEU A 192 12.70 5.99 17.85
N TRP A 193 12.83 7.13 17.16
CA TRP A 193 14.10 7.85 17.02
C TRP A 193 14.68 8.25 18.38
N HIS A 194 13.86 8.79 19.29
CA HIS A 194 14.29 9.09 20.67
C HIS A 194 14.80 7.85 21.40
N SER A 195 14.11 6.72 21.26
CA SER A 195 14.53 5.46 21.88
C SER A 195 15.89 4.99 21.36
N VAL A 196 16.13 5.11 20.05
CA VAL A 196 17.39 4.73 19.41
C VAL A 196 18.52 5.69 19.81
N ARG A 197 18.27 7.01 19.82
CA ARG A 197 19.26 8.04 20.19
C ARG A 197 19.66 7.93 21.66
N ALA A 198 18.72 7.73 22.57
CA ALA A 198 19.00 7.59 24.00
C ALA A 198 19.97 6.42 24.26
N ALA A 199 19.80 5.30 23.57
CA ALA A 199 20.68 4.15 23.71
C ALA A 199 22.04 4.30 23.03
N ARG A 200 22.19 5.20 22.05
CA ARG A 200 23.49 5.53 21.44
C ARG A 200 24.39 6.35 22.37
N GLN A 201 23.81 7.06 23.33
CA GLN A 201 24.53 7.93 24.27
C GLN A 201 24.87 7.24 25.61
N ALA A 202 24.36 6.03 25.84
CA ALA A 202 24.59 5.22 27.04
C ALA A 202 25.74 4.22 26.82
#